data_AF-A0A8S2U5U3-F1
#
_entry.id   AF-A0A8S2U5U3-F1
#
_cell.length_a   1.000
_cell.length_b   1.000
_cell.length_c   1.000
_cell.angle_alpha   90.00
_cell.angle_beta   90.00
_cell.angle_gamma   90.00
#
_symmetry.space_group_name_H-M   'P 1'
#
loop_
_entity.id
_entity.type
_entity.pdbx_description
1 polymer ?
#
loop_
_entity_poly.entity_id
_entity_poly.type
_entity_poly.pdbx_seq_one_letter_code
_entity_poly.pdbx_strand_id
1 'polypeptide(L)' 'GGIGKETAIELAKRGARVILFARVGNLSEAVSDVKKAARSPANVVGYVLDLSDLRSIKSCVEQFMETDDAYVFQFY' A
#
# COMPACT_ATOMS: atom_id res chain seq x y z
N GLY A 1 13.90 -2.34 -8.51
CA GLY A 1 13.01 -1.55 -7.66
C GLY A 1 13.82 -1.01 -6.51
N GLY A 2 13.30 -0.01 -5.81
CA GLY A 2 13.88 0.39 -4.52
C GLY A 2 13.43 -0.58 -3.43
N ILE A 3 14.17 -0.68 -2.32
CA ILE A 3 13.99 -1.67 -1.23
C ILE A 3 12.53 -1.94 -0.80
N GLY A 4 11.64 -0.95 -0.87
CA GLY A 4 10.22 -1.12 -0.55
C GLY A 4 9.49 -2.06 -1.51
N LYS A 5 9.76 -2.00 -2.83
CA LYS A 5 9.14 -2.88 -3.82
C LYS A 5 9.59 -4.33 -3.65
N GLU A 6 10.87 -4.54 -3.42
CA GLU A 6 11.49 -5.86 -3.23
C GLU A 6 10.97 -6.51 -1.94
N THR A 7 10.85 -5.73 -0.86
CA THR A 7 10.22 -6.18 0.40
C THR A 7 8.74 -6.53 0.19
N ALA A 8 7.98 -5.70 -0.50
CA ALA A 8 6.57 -5.94 -0.78
C ALA A 8 6.34 -7.25 -1.57
N ILE A 9 7.20 -7.54 -2.55
CA ILE A 9 7.15 -8.80 -3.31
C ILE A 9 7.36 -10.00 -2.39
N GLU A 10 8.37 -9.94 -1.53
CA GLU A 10 8.69 -11.06 -0.64
C GLU A 10 7.60 -11.30 0.42
N LEU A 11 7.04 -10.23 0.98
CA LEU A 11 5.90 -10.33 1.89
C LEU A 11 4.66 -10.93 1.20
N ALA A 12 4.33 -10.46 0.00
CA ALA A 12 3.19 -10.96 -0.77
C ALA A 12 3.35 -12.44 -1.17
N LYS A 13 4.57 -12.89 -1.50
CA LYS A 13 4.88 -14.32 -1.77
C LYS A 13 4.62 -15.22 -0.56
N ARG A 14 4.81 -14.69 0.65
CA ARG A 14 4.55 -15.39 1.92
C ARG A 14 3.08 -15.34 2.34
N GLY A 15 2.19 -14.80 1.50
CA GLY A 15 0.75 -14.71 1.74
C GLY A 15 0.33 -13.51 2.57
N ALA A 16 1.24 -12.58 2.92
CA ALA A 16 0.86 -11.38 3.65
C ALA A 16 -0.08 -10.49 2.81
N ARG A 17 -1.01 -9.81 3.48
CA ARG A 17 -1.70 -8.65 2.90
C ARG A 17 -0.71 -7.48 2.88
N VAL A 18 -0.43 -6.95 1.70
CA VAL A 18 0.53 -5.87 1.47
C VAL A 18 -0.23 -4.62 1.06
N ILE A 19 -0.05 -3.55 1.83
CA ILE A 19 -0.56 -2.22 1.51
C ILE A 19 0.60 -1.37 1.01
N LEU A 20 0.46 -0.79 -0.18
CA LEU A 20 1.45 0.08 -0.80
C LEU A 20 0.97 1.53 -0.75
N PHE A 21 1.87 2.43 -0.38
CA PHE A 21 1.65 3.87 -0.46
C PHE A 21 2.59 4.45 -1.51
N ALA A 22 2.05 5.15 -2.51
CA ALA A 22 2.85 5.79 -3.53
C ALA A 22 2.13 7.02 -4.12
N ARG A 23 2.86 7.89 -4.81
CA ARG A 23 2.28 9.00 -5.58
C ARG A 23 1.44 8.45 -6.76
N VAL A 24 0.42 9.20 -7.19
CA VAL A 24 -0.55 8.81 -8.24
C VAL A 24 0.12 8.16 -9.46
N GLY A 25 1.15 8.80 -10.01
CA GLY A 25 1.82 8.32 -11.23
C GLY A 25 2.51 6.97 -11.10
N ASN A 26 2.84 6.53 -9.88
CA ASN A 26 3.62 5.32 -9.63
C ASN A 26 2.80 4.19 -9.01
N LEU A 27 1.60 4.47 -8.51
CA LEU A 27 0.84 3.52 -7.68
C LEU A 27 0.34 2.31 -8.47
N SER A 28 -0.32 2.56 -9.61
CA SER A 28 -0.92 1.49 -10.43
C SER A 28 0.15 0.50 -10.94
N GLU A 29 1.26 1.03 -11.42
CA GLU A 29 2.41 0.23 -11.86
C GLU A 29 3.02 -0.56 -10.69
N ALA A 30 3.26 0.09 -9.55
CA ALA A 30 3.82 -0.59 -8.37
C ALA A 30 2.94 -1.75 -7.88
N VAL A 31 1.62 -1.55 -7.80
CA VAL A 31 0.67 -2.60 -7.42
C VAL A 31 0.69 -3.74 -8.45
N SER A 32 0.66 -3.41 -9.75
CA SER A 32 0.68 -4.40 -10.83
C SER A 32 1.96 -5.24 -10.79
N ASP A 33 3.10 -4.60 -10.61
CA ASP A 33 4.40 -5.25 -10.57
C ASP A 33 4.53 -6.19 -9.37
N VAL A 34 4.11 -5.74 -8.18
CA VAL A 34 4.15 -6.59 -6.98
C VAL A 34 3.22 -7.78 -7.13
N LYS A 35 1.98 -7.59 -7.62
CA LYS A 35 1.03 -8.70 -7.86
C LYS A 35 1.59 -9.73 -8.84
N LYS A 36 2.17 -9.27 -9.95
CA LYS A 36 2.76 -10.14 -10.98
C LYS A 36 3.98 -10.90 -10.43
N ALA A 37 4.92 -10.19 -9.80
CA ALA A 37 6.15 -10.79 -9.28
C ALA A 37 5.91 -11.75 -8.11
N ALA A 38 4.91 -11.47 -7.27
CA ALA A 38 4.55 -12.30 -6.13
C ALA A 38 3.59 -13.46 -6.49
N ARG A 39 2.98 -13.45 -7.68
CA ARG A 39 1.90 -14.37 -8.08
C ARG A 39 0.75 -14.42 -7.05
N SER A 40 0.47 -13.28 -6.41
CA SER A 40 -0.52 -13.14 -5.34
C SER A 40 -1.41 -11.90 -5.58
N PRO A 41 -2.39 -12.00 -6.49
CA PRO A 41 -3.14 -10.82 -6.96
C PRO A 41 -4.17 -10.28 -5.97
N ALA A 42 -4.67 -11.10 -5.04
CA ALA A 42 -5.72 -10.71 -4.09
C ALA A 42 -5.19 -9.93 -2.88
N ASN A 43 -3.89 -10.05 -2.56
CA ASN A 43 -3.35 -9.61 -1.28
C ASN A 43 -2.61 -8.28 -1.34
N VAL A 44 -2.59 -7.59 -2.49
CA VAL A 44 -1.86 -6.33 -2.66
C VAL A 44 -2.85 -5.21 -2.97
N VAL A 45 -2.88 -4.19 -2.11
CA VAL A 45 -3.70 -3.00 -2.25
C VAL A 45 -2.82 -1.75 -2.25
N GLY A 46 -3.31 -0.65 -2.83
CA GLY A 46 -2.53 0.55 -3.02
C GLY A 46 -3.33 1.81 -2.68
N TYR A 47 -2.67 2.75 -2.00
CA TYR A 47 -3.21 4.07 -1.67
C TYR A 47 -2.32 5.16 -2.23
N VAL A 48 -2.96 6.22 -2.73
CA VAL A 48 -2.25 7.42 -3.17
C VAL A 48 -1.78 8.18 -1.94
N LEU A 49 -0.49 8.44 -1.85
CA LEU A 49 0.10 9.25 -0.80
C LEU A 49 1.24 10.11 -1.34
N ASP A 50 1.09 11.43 -1.21
CA ASP A 50 2.17 12.38 -1.35
C ASP A 50 2.47 13.01 0.02
N LEU A 51 3.63 12.66 0.58
CA LEU A 51 4.07 13.15 1.89
C LEU A 51 4.41 14.65 1.90
N SER A 52 4.54 15.27 0.72
CA SER A 52 4.76 16.72 0.60
C SER A 52 3.46 17.54 0.58
N ASP A 53 2.29 16.90 0.48
CA ASP A 53 0.97 17.56 0.51
C ASP A 53 0.10 17.03 1.67
N LEU A 54 -0.11 17.86 2.68
CA LEU A 54 -0.95 17.54 3.85
C LEU A 54 -2.39 17.16 3.48
N ARG A 55 -2.92 17.68 2.36
CA ARG A 55 -4.26 17.29 1.89
C ARG A 55 -4.23 15.86 1.35
N SER A 56 -3.17 15.48 0.63
CA SER A 56 -2.99 14.09 0.18
C SER A 56 -2.86 13.14 1.37
N ILE A 57 -2.13 13.53 2.42
CA ILE A 57 -2.03 12.73 3.64
C ILE A 57 -3.42 12.54 4.28
N LYS A 58 -4.18 13.63 4.46
CA LYS A 58 -5.51 13.57 5.05
C LYS A 58 -6.46 12.66 4.26
N SER A 59 -6.56 12.86 2.94
CA SER A 59 -7.43 12.02 2.10
C SER A 59 -6.99 10.57 2.04
N CYS A 60 -5.67 10.29 2.08
CA CYS A 60 -5.16 8.93 2.17
C CYS A 60 -5.60 8.26 3.48
N VAL A 61 -5.51 8.97 4.61
CA VAL A 61 -5.93 8.45 5.91
C VAL A 61 -7.43 8.19 5.93
N GLU A 62 -8.26 9.12 5.44
CA GLU A 62 -9.71 8.93 5.35
C GLU A 62 -10.07 7.68 4.52
N GLN A 63 -9.50 7.55 3.31
CA GLN A 63 -9.74 6.39 2.45
C GLN A 63 -9.24 5.07 3.07
N PHE A 64 -8.10 5.10 3.76
CA PHE A 64 -7.55 3.94 4.45
C PHE A 64 -8.43 3.51 5.61
N MET A 65 -8.91 4.46 6.42
CA MET A 65 -9.81 4.22 7.55
C MET A 65 -11.14 3.61 7.12
N GLU A 66 -11.68 4.02 5.98
CA GLU A 66 -12.94 3.47 5.45
C GLU A 66 -12.82 2.05 4.91
N THR A 67 -11.63 1.66 4.39
CA THR A 67 -11.49 0.45 3.58
C THR A 67 -10.67 -0.66 4.26
N ASP A 68 -9.63 -0.29 5.01
CA ASP A 68 -8.57 -1.20 5.45
C ASP A 68 -8.31 -1.17 6.95
N ASP A 69 -8.95 -0.27 7.70
CA ASP A 69 -8.78 -0.16 9.16
C ASP A 69 -9.44 -1.32 9.90
N ALA A 70 -8.63 -2.35 10.16
CA ALA A 70 -8.90 -3.36 11.15
C ALA A 70 -8.12 -3.01 12.42
N TYR A 71 -8.79 -2.31 13.35
CA TYR A 71 -8.40 -2.10 14.75
C TYR A 71 -6.96 -1.57 14.98
N VAL A 72 -6.76 -0.27 14.79
CA VAL A 72 -5.71 0.44 15.51
C VAL A 72 -6.17 0.65 16.96
N PHE A 73 -5.67 -0.18 17.90
CA PHE A 73 -5.82 0.08 19.34
C PHE A 73 -5.12 1.41 19.67
N GLN A 74 -5.90 2.47 19.88
CA GLN A 74 -5.42 3.71 20.48
C GLN A 74 -5.17 3.47 21.97
N PHE A 75 -3.91 3.34 22.37
CA PHE A 75 -3.52 3.63 23.76
C PHE A 75 -3.15 5.12 23.82
N TYR A 76 -3.78 5.82 24.77
CA TYR A 76 -3.52 7.23 25.12
C TYR A 76 -2.07 7.46 25.54
#